data_AF-A0A2N0P0W3-F1
#
_entry.id   AF-A0A2N0P0W3-F1
#
_cell.length_a   1.000
_cell.length_b   1.000
_cell.length_c   1.000
_cell.angle_alpha   90.00
_cell.angle_beta   90.00
_cell.angle_gamma   90.00
#
_symmetry.space_group_name_H-M   'P 1'
#
loop_
_entity.id
_entity.type
_entity.pdbx_description
1 polymer ?
#
loop_
_entity_poly.entity_id
_entity_poly.type
_entity_poly.pdbx_seq_one_letter_code
_entity_poly.pdbx_strand_id
1 'polypeptide(L)'
;MAPEVLRGYQYTKASDIYSFGIMMNEYISEEIPYNNIPHNHALSIKICKGLRPNIFKYTPKLLADLITKCWDAKAENRPTAKELYQKLEEFRRFDNEYDDRIKLNRTSEKRSNNIQTHPQAIYTSRLLNFKNLPEPVNSDVTETTLRSECFDCQLDELDLNEINQDEENNTE
;
A
#
# COMPACT_ATOMS: atom_id res chain seq x y z
N MET A 1 0.85 -8.90 11.08
CA MET A 1 1.57 -8.41 12.27
C MET A 1 2.60 -7.39 11.85
N ALA A 2 2.76 -6.32 12.64
CA ALA A 2 3.77 -5.29 12.41
C ALA A 2 5.19 -5.86 12.52
N PRO A 3 6.15 -5.37 11.72
CA PRO A 3 7.50 -5.94 11.67
C PRO A 3 8.25 -5.81 13.00
N GLU A 4 8.08 -4.74 13.76
CA GLU A 4 8.71 -4.60 15.08
C GLU A 4 8.19 -5.65 16.08
N VAL A 5 6.90 -6.01 16.01
CA VAL A 5 6.31 -7.05 16.86
C VAL A 5 6.80 -8.44 16.44
N LEU A 6 6.93 -8.69 15.13
CA LEU A 6 7.51 -9.93 14.62
C LEU A 6 8.95 -10.15 15.12
N ARG A 7 9.70 -9.05 15.31
CA ARG A 7 11.07 -9.05 15.85
C ARG A 7 11.13 -9.22 17.37
N GLY A 8 9.98 -9.28 18.05
CA GLY A 8 9.91 -9.43 19.51
C GLY A 8 10.05 -8.12 20.28
N TYR A 9 9.98 -6.96 19.62
CA TYR A 9 9.86 -5.69 20.33
C TYR A 9 8.48 -5.52 20.95
N GLN A 10 8.38 -4.61 21.92
CA GLN A 10 7.13 -4.33 22.63
C GLN A 10 6.05 -3.86 21.67
N TYR A 11 4.84 -4.39 21.86
CA TYR A 11 3.66 -3.93 21.15
C TYR A 11 3.33 -2.46 21.47
N THR A 12 2.93 -1.69 20.46
CA THR A 12 2.59 -0.27 20.63
C THR A 12 1.31 0.09 19.89
N LYS A 13 0.79 1.29 20.15
CA LYS A 13 -0.32 1.87 19.37
C LYS A 13 0.01 1.94 17.87
N ALA A 14 1.27 2.16 17.50
CA ALA A 14 1.68 2.17 16.10
C ALA A 14 1.59 0.76 15.47
N SER A 15 1.70 -0.31 16.26
CA SER A 15 1.48 -1.69 15.82
C SER A 15 0.00 -1.98 15.54
N ASP A 16 -0.92 -1.36 16.30
CA ASP A 16 -2.36 -1.37 15.97
C ASP A 16 -2.60 -0.69 14.61
N ILE A 17 -2.00 0.48 14.39
CA ILE A 17 -2.15 1.25 13.14
C ILE A 17 -1.65 0.46 11.93
N TYR A 18 -0.52 -0.25 12.06
CA TYR A 18 -0.04 -1.16 11.02
C TYR A 18 -1.08 -2.21 10.68
N SER A 19 -1.64 -2.87 11.70
CA SER A 19 -2.62 -3.93 11.51
C SER A 19 -3.91 -3.39 10.89
N PHE A 20 -4.33 -2.18 11.28
CA PHE A 20 -5.46 -1.48 10.68
C PHE A 20 -5.21 -1.13 9.21
N GLY A 21 -3.99 -0.71 8.83
CA GLY A 21 -3.61 -0.51 7.42
C GLY A 21 -3.76 -1.78 6.57
N ILE A 22 -3.33 -2.93 7.11
CA ILE A 22 -3.51 -4.24 6.46
C ILE A 22 -4.99 -4.58 6.31
N MET A 23 -5.80 -4.36 7.35
CA MET A 23 -7.25 -4.61 7.32
C MET A 23 -7.98 -3.68 6.33
N MET A 24 -7.61 -2.40 6.24
CA MET A 24 -8.18 -1.49 5.25
C MET A 24 -7.93 -2.01 3.83
N ASN A 25 -6.70 -2.45 3.54
CA ASN A 25 -6.38 -3.00 2.23
C ASN A 25 -7.18 -4.29 1.95
N GLU A 26 -7.23 -5.21 2.91
CA GLU A 26 -8.02 -6.45 2.82
C GLU A 26 -9.50 -6.16 2.55
N TYR A 27 -10.08 -5.16 3.20
CA TYR A 27 -11.48 -4.78 2.99
C TYR A 27 -11.72 -4.27 1.56
N ILE A 28 -10.81 -3.44 1.03
CA ILE A 28 -10.94 -2.85 -0.30
C ILE A 28 -10.71 -3.90 -1.39
N SER A 29 -9.61 -4.64 -1.29
CA SER A 29 -9.23 -5.66 -2.27
C SER A 29 -10.12 -6.90 -2.20
N GLU A 30 -10.71 -7.19 -1.02
CA GLU A 30 -11.29 -8.49 -0.67
C GLU A 30 -10.31 -9.66 -0.88
N GLU A 31 -9.01 -9.37 -0.77
CA GLU A 31 -7.93 -10.36 -0.82
C GLU A 31 -7.34 -10.55 0.57
N ILE A 32 -7.37 -11.80 1.03
CA ILE A 32 -6.79 -12.17 2.32
C ILE A 32 -5.26 -12.04 2.23
N PRO A 33 -4.61 -11.23 3.10
CA PRO A 33 -3.17 -10.99 3.05
C PRO A 33 -2.37 -12.29 3.16
N TYR A 34 -1.52 -12.54 2.16
CA TYR A 34 -0.56 -13.66 2.13
C TYR A 34 -1.19 -15.06 2.16
N ASN A 35 -2.43 -15.20 1.69
CA ASN A 35 -3.18 -16.45 1.80
C ASN A 35 -2.63 -17.66 1.05
N ASN A 36 -1.80 -17.43 0.04
CA ASN A 36 -1.24 -18.45 -0.81
C ASN A 36 0.15 -18.95 -0.33
N ILE A 37 0.64 -18.48 0.81
CA ILE A 37 1.97 -18.85 1.33
C ILE A 37 1.94 -19.29 2.81
N PRO A 38 2.92 -20.09 3.27
CA PRO A 38 3.05 -20.43 4.68
C PRO A 38 3.27 -19.21 5.57
N HIS A 39 2.59 -19.16 6.71
CA HIS A 39 2.81 -18.12 7.73
C HIS A 39 3.98 -18.53 8.65
N ASN A 40 5.20 -18.59 8.12
CA ASN A 40 6.37 -19.06 8.84
C ASN A 40 7.48 -17.99 8.93
N HIS A 41 8.67 -18.40 9.40
CA HIS A 41 9.83 -17.51 9.55
C HIS A 41 10.21 -16.84 8.22
N ALA A 42 10.13 -17.54 7.09
CA ALA A 42 10.43 -16.97 5.78
C ALA A 42 9.50 -15.81 5.42
N LEU A 43 8.19 -15.91 5.71
CA LEU A 43 7.27 -14.79 5.53
C LEU A 43 7.64 -13.61 6.44
N SER A 44 7.98 -13.86 7.71
CA SER A 44 8.38 -12.78 8.62
C SER A 44 9.65 -12.05 8.14
N ILE A 45 10.62 -12.76 7.54
CA ILE A 45 11.78 -12.13 6.86
C ILE A 45 11.31 -11.24 5.72
N LYS A 46 10.42 -11.74 4.85
CA LYS A 46 9.92 -10.97 3.70
C LYS A 46 9.21 -9.69 4.16
N ILE A 47 8.38 -9.76 5.20
CA ILE A 47 7.70 -8.58 5.78
C ILE A 47 8.71 -7.55 6.31
N CYS A 48 9.75 -7.99 7.01
CA CYS A 48 10.83 -7.10 7.47
C CYS A 48 11.59 -6.50 6.28
N LYS A 49 11.78 -7.25 5.19
CA LYS A 49 12.38 -6.74 3.94
C LYS A 49 11.42 -5.93 3.05
N GLY A 50 10.29 -5.46 3.60
CA GLY A 50 9.39 -4.57 2.89
C GLY A 50 8.25 -5.23 2.13
N LEU A 51 8.07 -6.56 2.19
CA LEU A 51 6.88 -7.18 1.58
C LEU A 51 5.59 -6.60 2.20
N ARG A 52 4.69 -6.11 1.35
CA ARG A 52 3.35 -5.63 1.70
C ARG A 52 2.30 -6.29 0.80
N PRO A 53 1.02 -6.34 1.22
CA PRO A 53 -0.07 -6.74 0.33
C PRO A 53 -0.15 -5.80 -0.88
N ASN A 54 -0.65 -6.32 -2.01
CA ASN A 54 -0.88 -5.47 -3.17
C ASN A 54 -2.01 -4.49 -2.90
N ILE A 55 -1.85 -3.24 -3.35
CA ILE A 55 -2.94 -2.27 -3.35
C ILE A 55 -3.84 -2.59 -4.54
N PHE A 56 -5.15 -2.68 -4.32
CA PHE A 56 -6.10 -2.91 -5.42
C PHE A 56 -6.03 -1.74 -6.40
N LYS A 57 -5.91 -2.03 -7.71
CA LYS A 57 -5.60 -1.02 -8.73
C LYS A 57 -6.61 0.14 -8.85
N TYR A 58 -7.85 -0.07 -8.42
CA TYR A 58 -8.89 0.97 -8.39
C TYR A 58 -9.02 1.68 -7.04
N THR A 59 -8.12 1.42 -6.09
CA THR A 59 -8.06 2.15 -4.83
C THR A 59 -7.69 3.61 -5.13
N PRO A 60 -8.45 4.61 -4.64
CA PRO A 60 -8.14 6.02 -4.85
C PRO A 60 -6.78 6.31 -4.27
N LYS A 61 -6.01 7.13 -4.96
CA LYS A 61 -4.65 7.49 -4.55
C LYS A 61 -4.60 7.94 -3.09
N LEU A 62 -5.54 8.78 -2.65
CA LEU A 62 -5.60 9.26 -1.26
C LEU A 62 -5.72 8.11 -0.24
N LEU A 63 -6.51 7.08 -0.55
CA LEU A 63 -6.70 5.92 0.32
C LEU A 63 -5.51 4.95 0.24
N ALA A 64 -4.93 4.76 -0.95
CA ALA A 64 -3.71 3.99 -1.14
C ALA A 64 -2.52 4.61 -0.37
N ASP A 65 -2.35 5.93 -0.44
CA ASP A 65 -1.33 6.69 0.29
C ASP A 65 -1.54 6.56 1.81
N LEU A 66 -2.81 6.58 2.27
CA LEU A 66 -3.13 6.41 3.69
C LEU A 66 -2.84 4.99 4.19
N ILE A 67 -3.24 3.96 3.42
CA ILE A 67 -2.93 2.55 3.71
C ILE A 67 -1.41 2.35 3.77
N THR A 68 -0.69 2.90 2.79
CA THR A 68 0.75 2.74 2.72
C THR A 68 1.48 3.41 3.88
N LYS A 69 1.01 4.57 4.32
CA LYS A 69 1.50 5.24 5.52
C LYS A 69 1.22 4.44 6.80
N CYS A 70 0.06 3.78 6.90
CA CYS A 70 -0.28 2.95 8.06
C CYS A 70 0.67 1.77 8.25
N TRP A 71 1.13 1.15 7.16
CA TRP A 71 2.02 -0.02 7.22
C TRP A 71 3.51 0.28 6.98
N ASP A 72 3.93 1.52 7.23
CA ASP A 72 5.35 1.92 7.16
C ASP A 72 6.19 1.01 8.08
N ALA A 73 7.39 0.64 7.61
CA ALA A 73 8.32 -0.17 8.36
C ALA A 73 8.75 0.47 9.68
N LYS A 74 8.89 1.81 9.69
CA LYS A 74 9.18 2.60 10.89
C LYS A 74 7.88 2.95 11.60
N ALA A 75 7.77 2.58 12.87
CA ALA A 75 6.56 2.76 13.66
C ALA A 75 6.21 4.25 13.85
N GLU A 76 7.23 5.10 13.95
CA GLU A 76 7.13 6.55 14.13
C GLU A 76 6.59 7.30 12.90
N ASN A 77 6.68 6.70 11.71
CA ASN A 77 6.15 7.30 10.47
C ASN A 77 4.65 7.07 10.29
N ARG A 78 4.08 6.12 11.04
CA ARG A 78 2.66 5.76 10.96
C ARG A 78 1.81 6.86 11.59
N PRO A 79 0.62 7.15 11.06
CA PRO A 79 -0.27 8.11 11.66
C PRO A 79 -0.73 7.63 13.04
N THR A 80 -1.09 8.56 13.90
CA THR A 80 -1.88 8.24 15.09
C THR A 80 -3.31 7.86 14.69
N ALA A 81 -4.01 7.15 15.59
CA ALA A 81 -5.43 6.82 15.38
C ALA A 81 -6.29 8.06 15.14
N LYS A 82 -5.95 9.19 15.79
CA LYS A 82 -6.65 10.47 15.61
C LYS A 82 -6.44 11.04 14.22
N GLU A 83 -5.20 11.10 13.74
CA GLU A 83 -4.89 11.60 12.38
C GLU A 83 -5.52 10.70 11.31
N LEU A 84 -5.46 9.39 11.51
CA LEU A 84 -6.08 8.41 10.63
C LEU A 84 -7.60 8.61 10.54
N TYR A 85 -8.27 8.78 11.68
CA TYR A 85 -9.70 9.08 11.73
C TYR A 85 -10.04 10.37 10.99
N GLN A 86 -9.27 11.44 11.22
CA GLN A 86 -9.48 12.72 10.54
C GLN A 86 -9.36 12.58 9.01
N LYS A 87 -8.36 11.84 8.53
CA LYS A 87 -8.16 11.59 7.10
C LYS A 87 -9.29 10.76 6.47
N LEU A 88 -9.80 9.76 7.18
CA LEU A 88 -10.93 8.96 6.72
C LEU A 88 -12.23 9.77 6.70
N GLU A 89 -12.44 10.66 7.68
CA GLU A 89 -13.58 11.58 7.70
C GLU A 89 -13.53 12.63 6.58
N GLU A 90 -12.34 13.14 6.27
CA GLU A 90 -12.13 13.99 5.09
C GLU A 90 -12.55 13.23 3.83
N PHE A 91 -12.01 12.02 3.62
CA PHE A 91 -12.35 11.18 2.47
C PHE A 91 -13.86 10.94 2.36
N ARG A 92 -14.53 10.56 3.46
CA ARG A 92 -15.98 10.32 3.51
C ARG A 92 -16.83 11.51 3.05
N ARG A 93 -16.35 12.76 3.24
CA ARG A 93 -17.09 13.97 2.85
C ARG A 93 -16.98 14.31 1.38
N PHE A 94 -15.89 13.90 0.72
CA PHE A 94 -15.66 14.19 -0.69
C PHE A 94 -16.28 13.16 -1.62
N ASP A 95 -16.73 12.02 -1.08
CA ASP A 95 -16.95 10.84 -1.90
C ASP A 95 -18.42 10.40 -2.00
N ASN A 96 -19.14 10.96 -2.99
CA ASN A 96 -20.46 10.48 -3.41
C ASN A 96 -20.38 9.55 -4.65
N GLU A 97 -19.22 9.42 -5.33
CA GLU A 97 -19.10 8.77 -6.65
C GLU A 97 -18.20 7.50 -6.65
N TYR A 98 -17.31 7.33 -5.66
CA TYR A 98 -16.39 6.20 -5.60
C TYR A 98 -17.06 4.84 -5.40
N ASP A 99 -18.16 4.79 -4.63
CA ASP A 99 -18.86 3.54 -4.32
C ASP A 99 -19.38 2.88 -5.62
N ASP A 100 -19.89 3.67 -6.56
CA ASP A 100 -20.45 3.18 -7.82
C ASP A 100 -19.36 2.68 -8.79
N ARG A 101 -18.23 3.39 -8.91
CA ARG A 101 -17.12 2.98 -9.80
C ARG A 101 -16.42 1.71 -9.29
N ILE A 102 -16.20 1.58 -7.99
CA ILE A 102 -15.65 0.36 -7.37
C ILE A 102 -16.59 -0.82 -7.58
N LYS A 103 -17.90 -0.67 -7.29
CA LYS A 103 -18.89 -1.75 -7.46
C LYS A 103 -18.96 -2.25 -8.91
N LEU A 104 -18.93 -1.34 -9.89
CA LEU A 104 -18.96 -1.69 -11.30
C LEU A 104 -17.68 -2.42 -11.75
N ASN A 105 -16.51 -1.91 -11.40
CA ASN A 105 -15.24 -2.55 -11.76
C ASN A 105 -15.07 -3.91 -11.06
N ARG A 106 -15.50 -4.01 -9.78
CA ARG A 106 -15.50 -5.26 -9.00
C ARG A 106 -16.33 -6.38 -9.63
N THR A 107 -17.52 -6.07 -10.13
CA THR A 107 -18.41 -7.07 -10.74
C THR A 107 -17.88 -7.59 -12.06
N SER A 108 -17.10 -6.78 -12.79
CA SER A 108 -16.45 -7.21 -14.04
C SER A 108 -15.28 -8.19 -13.82
N GLU A 109 -14.53 -8.06 -12.71
CA GLU A 109 -13.34 -8.87 -12.44
C GLU A 109 -13.61 -10.10 -11.56
N LYS A 110 -14.66 -10.07 -10.72
CA LYS A 110 -15.05 -11.20 -9.87
C LYS A 110 -15.92 -12.21 -10.60
N ARG A 111 -15.33 -12.93 -11.56
CA ARG A 111 -15.81 -14.26 -11.93
C ARG A 111 -14.96 -15.30 -11.19
N SER A 112 -15.52 -15.76 -10.07
CA SER A 112 -15.23 -17.02 -9.35
C SER A 112 -13.76 -17.43 -9.21
N ASN A 113 -13.14 -17.07 -8.09
CA ASN A 113 -12.00 -17.80 -7.57
C ASN A 113 -12.38 -18.41 -6.22
N ASN A 114 -12.47 -19.74 -6.15
CA ASN A 114 -12.48 -20.44 -4.88
C ASN A 114 -11.20 -20.04 -4.14
N ILE A 115 -11.34 -19.29 -3.04
CA ILE A 115 -10.20 -18.80 -2.26
C ILE A 115 -9.55 -19.99 -1.57
N GLN A 116 -8.58 -20.63 -2.24
CA GLN A 116 -7.82 -21.73 -1.66
C GLN A 116 -6.68 -21.16 -0.83
N THR A 117 -6.83 -21.20 0.48
CA THR A 117 -5.76 -20.82 1.41
C THR A 117 -4.71 -21.91 1.49
N HIS A 118 -3.44 -21.52 1.56
CA HIS A 118 -2.34 -22.43 1.81
C HIS A 118 -2.56 -23.16 3.15
N PRO A 119 -2.33 -24.49 3.26
CA PRO A 119 -2.63 -25.25 4.49
C PRO A 119 -1.81 -24.82 5.71
N GLN A 120 -0.70 -24.11 5.48
CA GLN A 120 0.16 -23.53 6.54
C GLN A 120 -0.04 -22.02 6.73
N ALA A 121 -1.07 -21.42 6.10
CA ALA A 121 -1.51 -20.07 6.43
C ALA A 121 -2.34 -20.13 7.73
N ILE A 122 -1.99 -19.28 8.70
CA ILE A 122 -2.61 -19.26 10.03
C ILE A 122 -3.12 -17.85 10.33
N TYR A 123 -4.44 -17.73 10.47
CA TYR A 123 -5.16 -16.48 10.77
C TYR A 123 -5.71 -16.43 12.20
N THR A 124 -5.55 -17.51 12.95
CA THR A 124 -5.89 -17.58 14.36
C THR A 124 -4.70 -17.17 15.23
N SER A 125 -5.00 -16.80 16.48
CA SER A 125 -3.96 -16.45 17.45
C SER A 125 -2.98 -17.61 17.67
N ARG A 126 -1.69 -17.29 17.72
CA ARG A 126 -0.61 -18.22 18.07
C ARG A 126 0.61 -17.46 18.55
N LEU A 127 1.48 -18.14 19.28
CA LEU A 127 2.77 -17.58 19.66
C LEU A 127 3.66 -17.39 18.43
N LEU A 128 4.19 -16.17 18.27
CA LEU A 128 5.20 -15.85 17.27
C LEU A 128 6.54 -15.68 17.98
N ASN A 129 7.51 -16.54 17.63
CA ASN A 129 8.86 -16.50 18.19
C ASN A 129 9.86 -16.67 17.05
N PHE A 130 10.06 -15.60 16.30
CA PHE A 130 11.00 -15.56 15.19
C PHE A 130 12.30 -14.92 15.65
N LYS A 131 13.42 -15.63 15.48
CA LYS A 131 14.76 -15.16 15.85
C LYS A 131 15.49 -14.61 14.61
N ASN A 132 16.43 -13.69 14.81
CA ASN A 132 17.35 -13.21 13.79
C ASN A 132 16.65 -12.60 12.56
N LEU A 133 15.56 -11.86 12.77
CA LEU A 133 14.89 -11.13 11.71
C LEU A 133 15.66 -9.82 11.38
N PRO A 134 15.73 -9.44 10.08
CA PRO A 134 16.45 -8.23 9.67
C PRO A 134 15.76 -6.95 10.14
N GLU A 135 16.48 -5.83 10.06
CA GLU A 135 15.90 -4.50 10.28
C GLU A 135 14.75 -4.24 9.28
N PRO A 136 13.58 -3.77 9.76
CA PRO A 136 12.46 -3.45 8.89
C PRO A 136 12.78 -2.31 7.94
N VAL A 137 12.50 -2.52 6.66
CA VAL A 137 12.60 -1.49 5.62
C VAL A 137 11.29 -1.42 4.84
N ASN A 138 11.02 -0.26 4.24
CA ASN A 138 9.98 -0.14 3.24
C ASN A 138 10.45 -0.80 1.94
N SER A 139 9.52 -1.24 1.10
CA SER A 139 9.88 -1.82 -0.20
C SER A 139 10.48 -0.76 -1.11
N ASP A 140 11.62 -1.04 -1.75
CA ASP A 140 12.23 -0.22 -2.80
C ASP A 140 11.44 -0.26 -4.12
N VAL A 141 10.11 -0.35 -4.08
CA VAL A 141 9.29 -0.24 -5.28
C VAL A 141 9.30 1.23 -5.69
N THR A 142 10.34 1.60 -6.45
CA THR A 142 10.28 2.70 -7.41
C THR A 142 8.93 2.61 -8.11
N GLU A 143 8.11 3.64 -7.96
CA GLU A 143 6.92 4.14 -8.70
C GLU A 143 6.47 3.46 -10.02
N THR A 144 6.66 2.16 -10.24
CA THR A 144 6.52 1.54 -11.56
C THR A 144 5.12 0.96 -11.79
N THR A 145 4.17 1.18 -10.87
CA THR A 145 2.78 0.69 -11.02
C THR A 145 1.72 1.78 -10.79
N LEU A 146 2.11 3.01 -10.39
CA LEU A 146 1.16 4.13 -10.27
C LEU A 146 1.13 5.05 -11.50
N ARG A 147 1.94 4.79 -12.52
CA ARG A 147 1.93 5.50 -13.81
C ARG A 147 1.07 4.78 -14.86
N SER A 148 -0.04 4.17 -14.45
CA SER A 148 -1.07 3.71 -15.39
C SER A 148 -2.07 4.86 -15.59
N GLU A 149 -1.75 5.70 -16.58
CA GLU A 149 -2.64 6.56 -17.37
C GLU A 149 -3.96 7.02 -16.71
N CYS A 150 -3.94 8.22 -16.14
CA CYS A 150 -5.10 9.10 -16.14
C CYS A 150 -4.65 10.43 -16.73
N PHE A 151 -4.53 10.48 -18.06
CA PHE A 151 -4.56 11.72 -18.82
C PHE A 151 -5.93 11.76 -19.48
N ASP A 152 -6.86 12.44 -18.84
CA ASP A 152 -8.03 13.03 -19.48
C ASP A 152 -8.33 14.35 -18.74
N CYS A 153 -7.41 15.29 -18.88
CA CYS A 153 -7.78 16.71 -18.91
C CYS A 153 -6.93 17.36 -19.99
N GLN A 154 -7.65 17.98 -20.93
CA GLN A 154 -7.14 18.63 -22.13
C GLN A 154 -5.98 19.57 -21.79
N LEU A 155 -4.83 19.32 -22.42
CA LEU A 155 -3.86 20.38 -22.67
C LEU A 155 -3.90 20.61 -24.17
N ASP A 156 -4.48 21.75 -24.54
CA ASP A 156 -4.47 22.26 -25.90
C ASP A 156 -3.02 22.32 -26.39
N GLU A 157 -2.80 21.77 -27.58
CA GLU A 157 -1.61 22.05 -28.37
C GLU A 157 -1.48 23.56 -28.53
N LEU A 158 -0.35 24.13 -28.09
CA LEU A 158 0.38 25.27 -28.67
C LEU A 158 1.28 25.87 -27.58
N ASP A 159 2.59 25.65 -27.75
CA ASP A 159 3.71 26.56 -27.39
C ASP A 159 4.96 25.78 -26.95
N LEU A 160 5.55 25.05 -27.89
CA LEU A 160 6.99 24.76 -27.88
C LEU A 160 7.52 24.86 -29.32
N ASN A 161 7.44 26.07 -29.88
CA ASN A 161 8.35 26.54 -30.92
C ASN A 161 8.82 27.92 -30.48
N GLU A 162 10.09 28.25 -30.78
CA GLU A 162 10.87 29.43 -30.36
C GLU A 162 11.61 29.19 -29.03
N ILE A 163 12.94 29.05 -28.91
CA ILE A 163 14.09 29.52 -29.71
C ILE A 163 15.27 28.54 -29.51
N ASN A 164 15.85 28.06 -30.60
CA ASN A 164 17.28 27.74 -30.71
C ASN A 164 17.91 28.91 -31.50
N GLN A 165 19.14 29.30 -31.14
CA GLN A 165 19.97 30.46 -31.56
C GLN A 165 19.93 31.56 -30.47
N ASP A 166 21.00 31.97 -29.78
CA ASP A 166 22.46 32.00 -29.98
C ASP A 166 23.13 31.88 -28.58
N GLU A 167 24.36 31.40 -28.35
CA GLU A 167 25.62 32.03 -28.73
C GLU A 167 26.76 31.00 -28.86
N GLU A 168 27.51 31.12 -29.96
CA GLU A 168 28.90 30.67 -30.10
C GLU A 168 29.85 31.60 -29.31
N ASN A 169 31.04 31.05 -29.03
CA ASN A 169 32.33 31.72 -28.76
C ASN A 169 32.74 31.93 -27.30
N ASN A 170 33.43 30.92 -26.76
CA ASN A 170 34.88 30.99 -26.46
C ASN A 170 35.29 29.73 -25.70
N THR A 171 36.23 28.93 -26.22
CA THR A 171 37.56 28.66 -25.63
C THR A 171 38.29 27.62 -26.51
N GLU A 172 39.52 27.98 -26.91
CA GLU A 172 40.60 27.22 -27.56
C GLU A 172 40.50 26.80 -29.04
#